data_AF-A0A7G2M479-F1
#
_entry.id   AF-A0A7G2M479-F1
#
_cell.length_a   1.000
_cell.length_b   1.000
_cell.length_c   1.000
_cell.angle_alpha   90.00
_cell.angle_beta   90.00
_cell.angle_gamma   90.00
#
_symmetry.space_group_name_H-M   'P 1'
#
loop_
_entity.id
_entity.type
_entity.pdbx_description
1 polymer ?
#
loop_
_entity_poly.entity_id
_entity_poly.type
_entity_poly.pdbx_seq_one_letter_code
_entity_poly.pdbx_strand_id
1 'polypeptide(L)'
;MAKLNELLSANSSQIDITSFSVTPGDVFKVFDNRTIPPKVKYHIVVGVSEERVLLGTVRINSTMNANVYRDQASQYRCIKIKADKYDFLDHDSTIDCNHLISHDLNDIKTYIVSHQDVILGDITPDDLEDIKLRMLDAPTITEEDKEIFGIFPN
;
A
#
# COMPACT_ATOMS: atom_id res chain seq x y z
N MET A 1 -38.61 20.46 19.42
CA MET A 1 -38.27 19.34 18.51
C MET A 1 -36.97 19.72 17.83
N ALA A 2 -35.86 19.10 18.22
CA ALA A 2 -34.58 19.32 17.54
C ALA A 2 -34.73 18.87 16.09
N LYS A 3 -34.22 19.67 15.14
CA LYS A 3 -34.32 19.35 13.71
C LYS A 3 -33.54 18.05 13.47
N LEU A 4 -34.06 17.16 12.64
CA LEU A 4 -33.38 15.91 12.24
C LEU A 4 -31.93 16.16 11.76
N ASN A 5 -31.67 17.33 11.17
CA ASN A 5 -30.34 17.78 10.76
C ASN A 5 -29.39 18.10 11.93
N GLU A 6 -29.89 18.55 13.08
CA GLU A 6 -29.08 18.80 14.29
C GLU A 6 -28.67 17.51 15.01
N LEU A 7 -29.50 16.45 14.89
CA LEU A 7 -29.18 15.12 15.42
C LEU A 7 -28.18 14.35 14.53
N LEU A 8 -28.18 14.62 13.22
CA LEU A 8 -27.20 14.04 12.28
C LEU A 8 -25.83 14.71 12.38
N SER A 9 -25.76 16.01 12.71
CA SER A 9 -24.48 16.70 12.96
C SER A 9 -23.86 16.36 14.32
N ALA A 10 -24.66 15.82 15.25
CA ALA A 10 -24.21 15.54 16.62
C ALA A 10 -23.52 14.18 16.79
N ASN A 11 -23.56 13.30 15.77
CA ASN A 11 -23.04 11.93 15.85
C ASN A 11 -21.91 11.60 14.86
N SER A 12 -21.36 12.58 14.13
CA SER A 12 -20.08 12.36 13.45
C SER A 12 -18.97 12.81 14.39
N SER A 13 -18.39 11.87 15.15
CA SER A 13 -17.03 12.03 15.62
C SER A 13 -16.16 12.20 14.38
N GLN A 14 -15.91 13.45 13.98
CA GLN A 14 -15.02 13.79 12.89
C GLN A 14 -13.66 13.23 13.26
N ILE A 15 -13.26 12.15 12.60
CA ILE A 15 -11.95 11.55 12.80
C ILE A 15 -10.95 12.55 12.26
N ASP A 16 -10.10 13.09 13.13
CA ASP A 16 -9.05 14.02 12.73
C ASP A 16 -7.90 13.27 12.06
N ILE A 17 -8.07 13.04 10.76
CA ILE A 17 -7.07 12.40 9.90
C ILE A 17 -5.87 13.31 9.59
N THR A 18 -5.93 14.60 9.94
CA THR A 18 -4.83 15.55 9.64
C THR A 18 -3.62 15.34 10.52
N SER A 19 -3.81 14.71 11.68
CA SER A 19 -2.76 14.39 12.65
C SER A 19 -1.90 13.18 12.25
N PHE A 20 -2.35 12.38 11.28
CA PHE A 20 -1.67 11.15 10.87
C PHE A 20 -1.03 11.30 9.48
N SER A 21 0.29 11.12 9.42
CA SER A 21 1.05 11.08 8.18
C SER A 21 1.27 9.63 7.75
N VAL A 22 0.98 9.35 6.48
CA VAL A 22 1.42 8.12 5.80
C VAL A 22 2.64 8.48 4.95
N THR A 23 3.69 7.68 5.01
CA THR A 23 4.92 7.92 4.26
C THR A 23 5.35 6.72 3.41
N PRO A 24 6.13 6.94 2.33
CA PRO A 24 6.77 5.84 1.62
C PRO A 24 7.62 4.99 2.56
N GLY A 25 7.40 3.68 2.53
CA GLY A 25 8.00 2.74 3.47
C GLY A 25 6.99 2.11 4.43
N ASP A 26 5.92 2.83 4.77
CA ASP A 26 4.92 2.35 5.72
C ASP A 26 4.26 1.06 5.23
N VAL A 27 4.05 0.12 6.15
CA VAL A 27 3.39 -1.16 5.91
C VAL A 27 2.10 -1.24 6.72
N PHE A 28 0.99 -1.52 6.04
CA PHE A 28 -0.31 -1.69 6.69
C PHE A 28 -1.10 -2.86 6.09
N LYS A 29 -2.00 -3.44 6.89
CA LYS A 29 -2.96 -4.44 6.41
C LYS A 29 -4.23 -3.76 5.93
N VAL A 30 -4.77 -4.16 4.79
CA VAL A 30 -6.04 -3.65 4.24
C VAL A 30 -6.84 -4.77 3.60
N PHE A 31 -8.17 -4.67 3.66
CA PHE A 31 -9.04 -5.63 2.97
C PHE A 31 -8.99 -5.42 1.46
N ASP A 32 -8.53 -6.43 0.74
CA ASP A 32 -8.24 -6.32 -0.69
C ASP A 32 -9.26 -7.07 -1.56
N ASN A 33 -10.19 -6.29 -2.12
CA ASN A 33 -11.25 -6.76 -3.01
C ASN A 33 -10.76 -7.24 -4.38
N ARG A 34 -9.48 -7.06 -4.73
CA ARG A 34 -8.92 -7.52 -6.02
C ARG A 34 -8.39 -8.94 -5.94
N THR A 35 -8.36 -9.52 -4.75
CA THR A 35 -8.07 -10.94 -4.57
C THR A 35 -9.35 -11.75 -4.68
N ILE A 36 -9.26 -12.99 -5.17
CA ILE A 36 -10.39 -13.90 -5.30
C ILE A 36 -10.05 -15.18 -4.51
N PRO A 37 -10.69 -15.44 -3.36
CA PRO A 37 -11.65 -14.56 -2.67
C PRO A 37 -11.00 -13.30 -2.07
N PRO A 38 -11.76 -12.21 -1.86
CA PRO A 38 -11.30 -11.02 -1.13
C PRO A 38 -10.78 -11.37 0.25
N LYS A 39 -9.64 -10.78 0.64
CA LYS A 39 -9.00 -11.02 1.93
C LYS A 39 -8.09 -9.87 2.35
N VAL A 40 -7.76 -9.83 3.62
CA VAL A 40 -6.77 -8.91 4.16
C VAL A 40 -5.39 -9.21 3.56
N LYS A 41 -4.70 -8.17 3.11
CA LYS A 41 -3.36 -8.20 2.53
C LYS A 41 -2.50 -7.10 3.12
N TYR A 42 -1.19 -7.31 3.13
CA TYR A 42 -0.25 -6.28 3.55
C TYR A 42 0.14 -5.46 2.32
N HIS A 43 0.19 -4.16 2.51
CA HIS A 43 0.52 -3.17 1.50
C HIS A 43 1.69 -2.34 2.00
N ILE A 44 2.63 -2.09 1.10
CA ILE A 44 3.77 -1.20 1.32
C ILE A 44 3.49 0.08 0.54
N VAL A 45 3.62 1.22 1.20
CA VAL A 45 3.52 2.53 0.54
C VAL A 45 4.78 2.78 -0.26
N VAL A 46 4.61 3.05 -1.56
CA VAL A 46 5.73 3.43 -2.45
C VAL A 46 5.73 4.92 -2.75
N GLY A 47 4.57 5.59 -2.65
CA GLY A 47 4.45 7.00 -2.95
C GLY A 47 3.15 7.58 -2.40
N VAL A 48 3.20 8.88 -2.11
CA VAL A 48 2.06 9.67 -1.63
C VAL A 48 1.98 10.91 -2.52
N SER A 49 0.82 11.16 -3.10
CA SER A 49 0.54 12.39 -3.82
C SER A 49 -0.52 13.17 -3.04
N GLU A 50 -0.08 14.12 -2.21
CA GLU A 50 -0.99 14.99 -1.46
C GLU A 50 -1.78 15.92 -2.40
N GLU A 51 -1.19 16.32 -3.54
CA GLU A 51 -1.88 17.12 -4.57
C GLU A 51 -3.06 16.37 -5.21
N ARG A 52 -2.86 15.08 -5.52
CA ARG A 52 -3.90 14.23 -6.13
C ARG A 52 -4.75 13.51 -5.08
N VAL A 53 -4.38 13.60 -3.80
CA VAL A 53 -5.00 12.87 -2.69
C VAL A 53 -4.94 11.35 -2.92
N LEU A 54 -3.79 10.85 -3.38
CA LEU A 54 -3.59 9.45 -3.73
C LEU A 54 -2.45 8.81 -2.94
N LEU A 55 -2.62 7.52 -2.67
CA LEU A 55 -1.62 6.64 -2.06
C LEU A 55 -1.28 5.50 -3.01
N GLY A 56 -0.02 5.41 -3.42
CA GLY A 56 0.51 4.33 -4.24
C GLY A 56 1.09 3.23 -3.36
N THR A 57 0.70 1.98 -3.59
CA THR A 57 1.17 0.82 -2.83
C THR A 57 1.53 -0.38 -3.71
N VAL A 58 2.33 -1.29 -3.16
CA VAL A 58 2.53 -2.65 -3.68
C VAL A 58 2.09 -3.68 -2.65
N ARG A 59 1.79 -4.91 -3.10
CA ARG A 59 1.25 -5.97 -2.23
C ARG A 59 2.34 -6.93 -1.76
N ILE A 60 2.25 -7.37 -0.51
CA ILE A 60 2.99 -8.53 -0.01
C ILE A 60 2.12 -9.81 -0.12
N ASN A 61 2.71 -10.86 -0.67
CA ASN A 61 2.13 -12.18 -0.79
C ASN A 61 3.01 -13.21 -0.07
N SER A 62 2.41 -14.26 0.50
CA SER A 62 3.16 -15.38 1.09
C SER A 62 4.15 -16.00 0.08
N THR A 63 3.73 -16.10 -1.19
CA THR A 63 4.54 -16.65 -2.27
C THR A 63 4.15 -16.00 -3.60
N MET A 64 5.12 -15.83 -4.50
CA MET A 64 4.87 -15.51 -5.91
C MET A 64 3.94 -16.54 -6.58
N ASN A 65 2.95 -16.07 -7.34
CA ASN A 65 2.12 -16.96 -8.16
C ASN A 65 2.78 -17.20 -9.53
N ALA A 66 3.51 -18.31 -9.66
CA ALA A 66 4.20 -18.68 -10.90
C ALA A 66 3.26 -18.93 -12.10
N ASN A 67 1.96 -19.18 -11.87
CA ASN A 67 0.99 -19.30 -12.97
C ASN A 67 0.64 -17.95 -13.60
N VAL A 68 0.80 -16.86 -12.84
CA VAL A 68 0.61 -15.47 -13.28
C VAL A 68 1.92 -14.92 -13.82
N TYR A 69 3.00 -15.03 -13.06
CA TYR A 69 4.34 -14.53 -13.43
C TYR A 69 5.19 -15.65 -14.03
N ARG A 70 4.97 -15.92 -15.32
CA ARG A 70 5.60 -17.04 -16.04
C ARG A 70 6.96 -16.67 -16.64
N ASP A 71 7.12 -15.42 -17.04
CA ASP A 71 8.35 -14.91 -17.67
C ASP A 71 9.34 -14.40 -16.62
N GLN A 72 10.62 -14.38 -17.00
CA GLN A 72 11.70 -13.96 -16.09
C GLN A 72 11.57 -12.50 -15.63
N ALA A 73 11.04 -11.61 -16.47
CA ALA A 73 10.94 -10.20 -16.11
C ALA A 73 9.87 -9.97 -15.03
N SER A 74 8.71 -10.62 -15.15
CA SER A 74 7.67 -10.53 -14.12
C SER A 74 8.05 -11.23 -12.81
N GLN A 75 8.83 -12.31 -12.89
CA GLN A 75 9.41 -12.95 -11.70
C GLN A 75 10.50 -12.10 -11.06
N TYR A 76 11.33 -11.41 -11.84
CA TYR A 76 12.34 -10.48 -11.33
C TYR A 76 11.72 -9.32 -10.55
N ARG A 77 10.52 -8.86 -10.96
CA ARG A 77 9.73 -7.86 -10.22
C ARG A 77 9.02 -8.41 -8.97
N CYS A 78 9.22 -9.69 -8.63
CA CYS A 78 8.74 -10.28 -7.40
C CYS A 78 9.89 -10.43 -6.39
N ILE A 79 10.03 -9.46 -5.47
CA ILE A 79 11.15 -9.41 -4.52
C ILE A 79 10.87 -10.36 -3.34
N LYS A 80 11.79 -11.27 -3.05
CA LYS A 80 11.69 -12.15 -1.87
C LYS A 80 12.17 -11.39 -0.63
N ILE A 81 11.37 -11.43 0.44
CA ILE A 81 11.71 -10.86 1.75
C ILE A 81 11.66 -11.95 2.81
N LYS A 82 12.50 -11.80 3.84
CA LYS A 82 12.68 -12.78 4.91
C LYS A 82 11.92 -12.38 6.16
N ALA A 83 11.32 -13.37 6.83
CA ALA A 83 10.61 -13.12 8.09
C ALA A 83 11.52 -12.61 9.20
N ASP A 84 12.79 -13.03 9.20
CA ASP A 84 13.77 -12.59 10.20
C ASP A 84 14.21 -11.13 10.05
N LYS A 85 13.94 -10.49 8.91
CA LYS A 85 14.24 -9.08 8.67
C LYS A 85 13.13 -8.14 9.15
N TYR A 86 11.88 -8.61 9.17
CA TYR A 86 10.71 -7.78 9.43
C TYR A 86 9.76 -8.45 10.43
N ASP A 87 9.66 -7.88 11.62
CA ASP A 87 8.85 -8.43 12.74
C ASP A 87 7.36 -8.60 12.39
N PHE A 88 6.85 -7.87 11.39
CA PHE A 88 5.47 -8.01 10.93
C PHE A 88 5.22 -9.22 10.03
N LEU A 89 6.26 -9.98 9.64
CA LEU A 89 6.12 -11.15 8.79
C LEU A 89 6.13 -12.45 9.61
N ASP A 90 5.05 -13.21 9.53
CA ASP A 90 5.00 -14.56 10.12
C ASP A 90 5.84 -15.60 9.35
N HIS A 91 6.17 -15.31 8.08
CA HIS A 91 6.92 -16.18 7.18
C HIS A 91 7.54 -15.40 6.02
N ASP A 92 8.57 -16.00 5.41
CA ASP A 92 9.18 -15.51 4.18
C ASP A 92 8.11 -15.21 3.14
N SER A 93 8.20 -14.04 2.52
CA SER A 93 7.16 -13.48 1.67
C SER A 93 7.72 -12.94 0.37
N THR A 94 6.84 -12.45 -0.49
CA THR A 94 7.17 -11.87 -1.79
C THR A 94 6.43 -10.56 -1.98
N ILE A 95 7.16 -9.49 -2.30
CA ILE A 95 6.60 -8.21 -2.72
C ILE A 95 6.35 -8.26 -4.22
N ASP A 96 5.14 -7.90 -4.64
CA ASP A 96 4.76 -7.87 -6.04
C ASP A 96 4.89 -6.45 -6.61
N CYS A 97 5.99 -6.18 -7.31
CA CYS A 97 6.28 -4.91 -7.98
C CYS A 97 5.74 -4.86 -9.42
N ASN A 98 4.99 -5.88 -9.88
CA ASN A 98 4.38 -5.82 -11.21
C ASN A 98 3.21 -4.83 -11.24
N HIS A 99 2.51 -4.63 -10.11
CA HIS A 99 1.30 -3.82 -10.09
C HIS A 99 1.43 -2.72 -9.05
N LEU A 100 1.26 -1.48 -9.51
CA LEU A 100 0.93 -0.38 -8.63
C LEU A 100 -0.54 -0.45 -8.25
N ILE A 101 -0.81 -0.16 -6.98
CA ILE A 101 -2.14 -0.09 -6.42
C ILE A 101 -2.34 1.34 -5.92
N SER A 102 -3.23 2.07 -6.57
CA SER A 102 -3.67 3.39 -6.12
C SER A 102 -4.85 3.26 -5.16
N HIS A 103 -4.84 4.04 -4.08
CA HIS A 103 -5.93 4.23 -3.15
C HIS A 103 -6.20 5.72 -2.95
N ASP A 104 -7.42 6.07 -2.53
CA ASP A 104 -7.70 7.39 -1.98
C ASP A 104 -6.96 7.55 -0.64
N LEU A 105 -6.19 8.64 -0.53
CA LEU A 105 -5.35 8.88 0.64
C LEU A 105 -6.17 9.13 1.92
N ASN A 106 -7.31 9.81 1.81
CA ASN A 106 -8.16 10.13 2.95
C ASN A 106 -8.90 8.89 3.46
N ASP A 107 -9.34 8.00 2.56
CA ASP A 107 -9.94 6.72 2.92
C ASP A 107 -8.95 5.86 3.72
N ILE A 108 -7.68 5.79 3.27
CA ILE A 108 -6.64 5.04 3.99
C ILE A 108 -6.29 5.70 5.32
N LYS A 109 -6.11 7.03 5.37
CA LYS A 109 -5.88 7.74 6.64
C LYS A 109 -7.04 7.51 7.62
N THR A 110 -8.29 7.59 7.15
CA THR A 110 -9.49 7.32 7.95
C THR A 110 -9.49 5.88 8.47
N TYR A 111 -9.19 4.92 7.60
CA TYR A 111 -9.13 3.50 7.96
C TYR A 111 -8.09 3.23 9.05
N ILE A 112 -6.89 3.80 8.90
CA ILE A 112 -5.78 3.64 9.86
C ILE A 112 -6.09 4.31 11.20
N VAL A 113 -6.58 5.55 11.21
CA VAL A 113 -6.93 6.23 12.47
C VAL A 113 -8.05 5.49 13.20
N SER A 114 -8.97 4.86 12.46
CA SER A 114 -10.05 4.04 13.05
C SER A 114 -9.57 2.68 13.57
N HIS A 115 -8.45 2.15 13.07
CA HIS A 115 -7.95 0.80 13.36
C HIS A 115 -6.43 0.82 13.50
N GLN A 116 -5.91 1.30 14.63
CA GLN A 116 -4.46 1.47 14.80
C GLN A 116 -3.67 0.14 14.70
N ASP A 117 -4.32 -1.00 14.92
CA ASP A 117 -3.72 -2.34 14.77
C ASP A 117 -3.45 -2.75 13.32
N VAL A 118 -3.80 -1.90 12.34
CA VAL A 118 -3.57 -2.15 10.92
C VAL A 118 -2.18 -1.70 10.46
N ILE A 119 -1.53 -0.81 11.20
CA ILE A 119 -0.13 -0.45 10.94
C ILE A 119 0.75 -1.58 11.45
N LEU A 120 1.65 -2.05 10.61
CA LEU A 120 2.48 -3.22 10.87
C LEU A 120 3.94 -2.86 11.16
N GLY A 121 4.43 -1.77 10.57
CA GLY A 121 5.82 -1.33 10.66
C GLY A 121 6.24 -0.73 9.32
N ASP A 122 7.54 -0.74 9.04
CA ASP A 122 8.12 -0.10 7.86
C ASP A 122 9.09 -1.02 7.13
N ILE A 123 9.21 -0.85 5.81
CA ILE A 123 10.31 -1.41 5.03
C ILE A 123 11.55 -0.51 5.13
N THR A 124 12.75 -1.10 5.13
CA THR A 124 14.00 -0.32 5.14
C THR A 124 14.12 0.58 3.89
N PRO A 125 14.77 1.75 3.98
CA PRO A 125 14.99 2.61 2.82
C PRO A 125 15.63 1.91 1.60
N ASP A 126 16.64 1.06 1.83
CA ASP A 126 17.31 0.31 0.77
C ASP A 126 16.35 -0.64 0.02
N ASP A 127 15.47 -1.33 0.75
CA ASP A 127 14.47 -2.20 0.15
C ASP A 127 13.37 -1.39 -0.56
N LEU A 128 12.99 -0.23 -0.03
CA LEU A 128 12.06 0.69 -0.71
C LEU A 128 12.63 1.17 -2.04
N GLU A 129 13.92 1.48 -2.09
CA GLU A 129 14.62 1.82 -3.32
C GLU A 129 14.63 0.65 -4.30
N ASP A 130 14.97 -0.57 -3.88
CA ASP A 130 14.90 -1.76 -4.75
C ASP A 130 13.48 -2.00 -5.26
N ILE A 131 12.44 -1.86 -4.42
CA ILE A 131 11.03 -1.92 -4.84
C ILE A 131 10.78 -0.93 -5.98
N LYS A 132 11.12 0.35 -5.80
CA LYS A 132 10.88 1.38 -6.82
C LYS A 132 11.64 1.10 -8.11
N LEU A 133 12.89 0.64 -8.01
CA LEU A 133 13.69 0.26 -9.17
C LEU A 133 13.05 -0.90 -9.94
N ARG A 134 12.51 -1.93 -9.27
CA ARG A 134 11.76 -3.02 -9.95
C ARG A 134 10.48 -2.54 -10.62
N MET A 135 9.86 -1.48 -10.11
CA MET A 135 8.62 -0.92 -10.67
C MET A 135 8.87 -0.11 -11.95
N LEU A 136 10.08 0.41 -12.17
CA LEU A 136 10.40 1.21 -13.37
C LEU A 136 10.13 0.47 -14.68
N ASP A 137 10.47 -0.82 -14.73
CA ASP A 137 10.31 -1.66 -15.91
C ASP A 137 8.99 -2.43 -15.94
N ALA A 138 8.04 -2.11 -15.05
CA ALA A 138 6.74 -2.77 -15.03
C ALA A 138 5.84 -2.20 -16.15
N PRO A 139 5.45 -3.01 -17.16
CA PRO A 139 4.62 -2.53 -18.28
C PRO A 139 3.18 -2.19 -17.87
N THR A 140 2.79 -2.61 -16.67
CA THR A 140 1.48 -2.42 -16.05
C THR A 140 1.39 -1.16 -15.19
N ILE A 141 2.48 -0.39 -15.08
CA ILE A 141 2.53 0.88 -14.36
C ILE A 141 2.79 1.98 -15.39
N THR A 142 1.88 2.94 -15.48
CA THR A 142 1.98 4.02 -16.47
C THR A 142 3.08 5.01 -16.09
N GLU A 143 3.62 5.75 -17.08
CA GLU A 143 4.59 6.82 -16.79
C GLU A 143 3.98 7.92 -15.91
N GLU A 144 2.70 8.25 -16.13
CA GLU A 144 1.96 9.20 -15.28
C GLU A 144 1.89 8.72 -13.83
N ASP A 145 1.57 7.44 -13.60
CA ASP A 145 1.58 6.88 -12.24
C ASP A 145 2.98 6.93 -11.62
N LYS A 146 4.03 6.64 -12.39
CA LYS A 146 5.42 6.73 -11.88
C LYS A 146 5.77 8.14 -11.46
N GLU A 147 5.37 9.14 -12.23
CA GLU A 147 5.54 10.56 -11.87
C GLU A 147 4.74 10.92 -10.61
N ILE A 148 3.45 10.58 -10.55
CA ILE A 148 2.55 10.88 -9.42
C ILE A 148 3.09 10.31 -8.10
N PHE A 149 3.62 9.08 -8.13
CA PHE A 149 4.05 8.37 -6.92
C PHE A 149 5.56 8.40 -6.69
N GLY A 150 6.30 9.16 -7.48
CA GLY A 150 7.75 9.32 -7.33
C GLY A 150 8.53 8.02 -7.48
N ILE A 151 8.24 7.28 -8.55
CA ILE A 151 8.91 6.04 -8.95
C ILE A 151 9.86 6.39 -10.10
N PHE A 152 11.03 6.91 -9.75
CA PHE A 152 12.11 7.24 -10.68
C PHE A 152 13.45 6.78 -10.10
N PRO A 153 14.49 6.59 -10.93
CA PRO A 153 15.84 6.36 -10.42
C PRO A 153 16.28 7.55 -9.55
N ASN A 154 16.92 7.26 -8.42
CA ASN A 154 17.61 8.29 -7.62
C ASN A 154 18.84 8.85 -8.33
#